data_AF-A0AAD3RTD0-F1
#
_entry.id   AF-A0AAD3RTD0-F1
#
_cell.length_a   1.000
_cell.length_b   1.000
_cell.length_c   1.000
_cell.angle_alpha   90.00
_cell.angle_beta   90.00
_cell.angle_gamma   90.00
#
_symmetry.space_group_name_H-M   'P 1'
#
loop_
_entity.id
_entity.type
_entity.pdbx_description
1 polymer ?
#
loop_
_entity_poly.entity_id
_entity_poly.type
_entity_poly.pdbx_seq_one_letter_code
_entity_poly.pdbx_strand_id
1 'polypeptide(L)'
;MSRAVDEWIGKTDDTPPPPRVRLRIFDAHGGRCYLSGRKIMPGDQWDLDHKLALCNGGENRESNLAPVLRTEHRKKTAHDVKLRAKADRVRKKHLGIWKPKAVMPGSRASKWKKPLHGPAQRRDQEK
;
A
#
# COMPACT_ATOMS: atom_id res chain seq x y z
N MET A 1 40.52 8.41 1.99
CA MET A 1 39.45 9.37 1.63
C MET A 1 38.73 8.83 0.40
N SER A 2 37.67 8.05 0.57
CA SER A 2 36.84 7.61 -0.57
C SER A 2 36.09 8.81 -1.13
N ARG A 3 36.02 8.92 -2.46
CA ARG A 3 35.29 10.00 -3.15
C ARG A 3 33.82 9.98 -2.72
N ALA A 4 33.18 11.16 -2.69
CA ALA A 4 31.73 11.23 -2.58
C ALA A 4 31.11 10.42 -3.73
N VAL A 5 30.28 9.43 -3.41
CA VAL A 5 29.62 8.58 -4.40
C VAL A 5 28.18 9.05 -4.46
N ASP A 6 27.73 9.41 -5.66
CA ASP A 6 26.36 9.86 -5.89
C ASP A 6 25.34 8.80 -5.41
N GLU A 7 24.17 9.30 -5.00
CA GLU A 7 23.04 8.46 -4.62
C GLU A 7 22.60 7.64 -5.83
N TRP A 8 22.30 6.36 -5.61
CA TRP A 8 21.69 5.57 -6.66
C TRP A 8 20.18 5.87 -6.76
N ILE A 9 19.76 6.23 -7.97
CA ILE A 9 18.36 6.41 -8.37
C ILE A 9 18.10 5.43 -9.51
N GLY A 10 17.07 4.58 -9.36
CA GLY A 10 16.67 3.63 -10.38
C GLY A 10 16.16 4.34 -11.64
N LYS A 11 16.50 3.80 -12.81
CA LYS A 11 15.99 4.32 -14.10
C LYS A 11 14.47 4.14 -14.21
N THR A 12 13.97 3.04 -13.63
CA THR A 12 12.55 2.72 -13.52
C THR A 12 12.26 2.20 -12.11
N ASP A 13 10.98 2.18 -11.74
CA ASP A 13 10.50 1.67 -10.46
C ASP A 13 10.86 0.19 -10.23
N ASP A 14 10.98 -0.59 -11.31
CA ASP A 14 11.32 -2.01 -11.27
C ASP A 14 12.83 -2.30 -11.38
N THR A 15 13.66 -1.26 -11.61
CA THR A 15 15.10 -1.47 -11.76
C THR A 15 15.69 -1.92 -10.42
N PRO A 16 16.33 -3.10 -10.33
CA PRO A 16 16.92 -3.56 -9.08
C PRO A 16 18.20 -2.76 -8.75
N PRO A 17 18.46 -2.48 -7.46
CA PRO A 17 19.71 -1.86 -7.03
C PRO A 17 20.90 -2.76 -7.36
N PRO A 18 21.98 -2.21 -7.98
CA PRO A 18 23.15 -2.99 -8.34
C PRO A 18 23.89 -3.48 -7.08
N PRO A 19 24.66 -4.59 -7.16
CA PRO A 19 25.30 -5.20 -5.98
C PRO A 19 26.10 -4.24 -5.10
N ARG A 20 26.81 -3.28 -5.71
CA ARG A 20 27.56 -2.23 -4.99
C ARG A 20 26.69 -1.38 -4.07
N VAL A 21 25.47 -1.04 -4.52
CA VAL A 21 24.50 -0.24 -3.77
C VAL A 21 23.87 -1.10 -2.68
N ARG A 22 23.61 -2.38 -2.96
CA ARG A 22 23.10 -3.32 -1.96
C ARG A 22 24.04 -3.43 -0.75
N LEU A 23 25.34 -3.54 -0.99
CA LEU A 23 26.35 -3.55 0.06
C LEU A 23 26.38 -2.23 0.84
N ARG A 24 26.40 -1.09 0.12
CA ARG A 24 26.37 0.24 0.74
C ARG A 24 25.18 0.44 1.67
N ILE A 25 23.98 0.03 1.24
CA ILE A 25 22.76 0.08 2.07
C ILE A 25 22.88 -0.85 3.27
N PHE A 26 23.36 -2.07 3.07
CA PHE A 26 23.54 -3.04 4.16
C PHE A 26 24.48 -2.50 5.25
N ASP A 27 25.62 -1.93 4.84
CA ASP A 27 26.61 -1.34 5.73
C ASP A 27 26.08 -0.08 6.43
N ALA A 28 25.36 0.79 5.69
CA ALA A 28 24.74 1.99 6.25
C ALA A 28 23.72 1.66 7.36
N HIS A 29 23.05 0.52 7.27
CA HIS A 29 22.12 0.02 8.27
C HIS A 29 22.77 -0.92 9.31
N GLY A 30 24.10 -1.04 9.30
CA GLY A 30 24.87 -1.85 10.26
C GLY A 30 24.54 -3.35 10.20
N GLY A 31 24.10 -3.84 9.04
CA GLY A 31 23.69 -5.22 8.84
C GLY A 31 22.47 -5.63 9.69
N ARG A 32 21.56 -4.70 9.97
CA ARG A 32 20.35 -4.95 10.76
C ARG A 32 19.11 -4.76 9.91
N CYS A 33 18.11 -5.59 10.16
CA CYS A 33 16.79 -5.44 9.60
C CYS A 33 16.19 -4.09 10.04
N TYR A 34 15.73 -3.28 9.08
CA TYR A 34 15.14 -1.98 9.38
C TYR A 34 13.81 -2.09 10.14
N LEU A 35 13.02 -3.14 9.89
CA LEU A 35 11.69 -3.32 10.52
C LEU A 35 11.76 -3.96 11.91
N SER A 36 12.56 -5.00 12.09
CA SER A 36 12.66 -5.72 13.37
C SER A 36 13.85 -5.33 14.22
N GLY A 37 14.82 -4.59 13.67
CA GLY A 37 16.07 -4.24 14.36
C GLY A 37 17.04 -5.41 14.58
N ARG A 38 16.62 -6.64 14.23
CA ARG A 38 17.44 -7.86 14.35
C ARG A 38 18.64 -7.79 13.42
N LYS A 39 19.81 -8.22 13.92
CA LYS A 39 21.01 -8.40 13.09
C LYS A 39 20.79 -9.50 12.05
N ILE A 40 21.09 -9.20 10.80
CA ILE A 40 21.00 -10.15 9.68
C ILE A 40 22.25 -11.03 9.74
N MET A 41 22.06 -12.32 9.95
CA MET A 41 23.15 -13.28 10.03
C MET A 41 23.45 -13.89 8.65
N PRO A 42 24.67 -14.40 8.42
CA PRO A 42 24.97 -15.20 7.23
C PRO A 42 23.97 -16.36 7.10
N GLY A 43 23.33 -16.49 5.94
CA GLY A 43 22.29 -17.49 5.68
C GLY A 43 20.85 -17.00 5.90
N ASP A 44 20.64 -15.88 6.61
CA ASP A 44 19.31 -15.26 6.66
C ASP A 44 18.94 -14.70 5.28
N GLN A 45 17.73 -15.01 4.80
CA GLN A 45 17.19 -14.41 3.57
C GLN A 45 16.69 -12.99 3.85
N TRP A 46 17.30 -12.01 3.19
CA TRP A 46 16.92 -10.61 3.27
C TRP A 46 16.82 -9.99 1.88
N ASP A 47 15.94 -9.00 1.76
CA ASP A 47 15.71 -8.22 0.57
C ASP A 47 15.90 -6.73 0.88
N LEU A 48 16.02 -5.91 -0.17
CA LEU A 48 15.90 -4.47 -0.03
C LEU A 48 14.45 -4.07 -0.24
N ASP A 49 13.87 -3.40 0.73
CA ASP A 49 12.50 -2.90 0.68
C ASP A 49 12.51 -1.37 0.71
N HIS A 50 11.51 -0.77 0.06
CA HIS A 50 11.29 0.67 0.08
C HIS A 50 10.64 1.08 1.40
N LYS A 51 11.28 1.96 2.20
CA LYS A 51 10.76 2.50 3.46
C LYS A 51 9.34 3.04 3.26
N LEU A 52 9.16 3.88 2.25
CA LEU A 52 7.86 4.20 1.67
C LEU A 52 7.66 3.35 0.42
N ALA A 53 6.63 2.50 0.39
CA ALA A 53 6.35 1.66 -0.77
C ALA A 53 6.02 2.49 -2.02
N LEU A 54 6.49 2.04 -3.19
CA LEU A 54 6.21 2.65 -4.50
C LEU A 54 4.70 2.89 -4.71
N CYS A 55 3.89 1.92 -4.31
CA CYS A 55 2.44 1.97 -4.45
C CYS A 55 1.76 3.06 -3.61
N ASN A 56 2.45 3.59 -2.60
CA ASN A 56 2.03 4.69 -1.74
C ASN A 56 2.79 6.00 -2.05
N GLY A 57 3.45 6.10 -3.21
CA GLY A 57 4.20 7.29 -3.64
C GLY A 57 5.68 7.29 -3.25
N GLY A 58 6.23 6.12 -2.89
CA GLY A 58 7.67 5.95 -2.69
C GLY A 58 8.47 6.08 -3.98
N GLU A 59 9.76 6.38 -3.84
CA GLU A 59 10.70 6.47 -4.97
C GLU A 59 11.69 5.31 -4.96
N ASN A 60 12.11 4.85 -6.14
CA ASN A 60 13.15 3.82 -6.27
C ASN A 60 14.56 4.43 -6.16
N ARG A 61 14.90 4.91 -4.97
CA ARG A 61 16.21 5.50 -4.66
C ARG A 61 16.80 4.89 -3.40
N GLU A 62 18.12 4.97 -3.30
CA GLU A 62 18.88 4.39 -2.21
C GLU A 62 18.48 4.91 -0.82
N SER A 63 18.21 6.20 -0.66
CA SER A 63 17.74 6.76 0.61
C SER A 63 16.41 6.15 1.09
N ASN A 64 15.57 5.72 0.14
CA ASN A 64 14.32 5.04 0.41
C ASN A 64 14.47 3.53 0.56
N LEU A 65 15.62 2.93 0.25
CA LEU A 65 15.82 1.49 0.40
C LEU A 65 16.39 1.15 1.78
N ALA A 66 16.00 -0.01 2.29
CA ALA A 66 16.53 -0.54 3.55
C ALA A 66 16.60 -2.07 3.51
N PRO A 67 17.56 -2.70 4.21
CA PRO A 67 17.66 -4.14 4.30
C PRO A 67 16.60 -4.67 5.27
N VAL A 68 15.82 -5.64 4.83
CA VAL A 68 14.70 -6.21 5.58
C VAL A 68 14.72 -7.73 5.45
N LEU A 69 14.52 -8.43 6.56
CA LEU A 69 14.35 -9.88 6.56
C LEU A 69 13.07 -10.26 5.81
N ARG A 70 13.11 -11.35 5.05
CA ARG A 70 12.02 -11.71 4.13
C ARG A 70 10.67 -11.96 4.83
N THR A 71 10.69 -12.41 6.08
CA THR A 71 9.52 -12.59 6.93
C THR A 71 8.83 -11.27 7.28
N GLU A 72 9.60 -10.26 7.69
CA GLU A 72 9.15 -8.92 8.01
C GLU A 72 8.74 -8.16 6.76
N HIS A 73 9.48 -8.35 5.67
CA HIS A 73 9.17 -7.77 4.37
C HIS A 73 7.74 -8.16 3.94
N ARG A 74 7.37 -9.45 4.00
CA ARG A 74 6.01 -9.91 3.69
C ARG A 74 4.93 -9.25 4.55
N LYS A 75 5.19 -9.03 5.84
CA LYS A 75 4.24 -8.36 6.74
C LYS A 75 4.03 -6.90 6.33
N LYS A 76 5.13 -6.19 6.01
CA LYS A 76 5.06 -4.82 5.52
C LYS A 76 4.33 -4.74 4.17
N THR A 77 4.65 -5.61 3.21
CA THR A 77 3.95 -5.65 1.91
C THR A 77 2.43 -5.81 2.10
N ALA A 78 2.00 -6.71 2.98
CA ALA A 78 0.57 -6.91 3.27
C ALA A 78 -0.08 -5.66 3.88
N HIS A 79 0.64 -4.94 4.75
CA HIS A 79 0.19 -3.69 5.33
C HIS A 79 0.08 -2.57 4.28
N ASP A 80 1.10 -2.41 3.43
CA ASP A 80 1.15 -1.37 2.40
C ASP A 80 0.03 -1.56 1.36
N VAL A 81 -0.21 -2.80 0.92
CA VAL A 81 -1.33 -3.14 0.03
C VAL A 81 -2.68 -2.84 0.68
N LYS A 82 -2.83 -3.12 1.99
CA LYS A 82 -4.07 -2.82 2.74
C LYS A 82 -4.31 -1.31 2.83
N LEU A 83 -3.27 -0.52 3.06
CA LEU A 83 -3.35 0.94 3.06
C LEU A 83 -3.77 1.48 1.70
N ARG A 84 -3.11 1.05 0.61
CA ARG A 84 -3.47 1.40 -0.76
C ARG A 84 -4.93 1.06 -1.06
N ALA A 85 -5.36 -0.16 -0.75
CA ALA A 85 -6.74 -0.59 -1.00
C ALA A 85 -7.77 0.25 -0.23
N LYS A 86 -7.43 0.75 0.95
CA LYS A 86 -8.26 1.70 1.70
C LYS A 86 -8.30 3.06 1.01
N ALA A 87 -7.15 3.61 0.62
CA ALA A 87 -7.06 4.88 -0.10
C ALA A 87 -7.87 4.84 -1.41
N ASP A 88 -7.70 3.78 -2.21
CA ASP A 88 -8.46 3.56 -3.44
C ASP A 88 -9.96 3.48 -3.20
N ARG A 89 -10.39 2.81 -2.11
CA ARG A 89 -11.81 2.72 -1.75
C ARG A 89 -12.40 4.08 -1.39
N VAL A 90 -11.67 4.90 -0.63
CA VAL A 90 -12.10 6.25 -0.27
C VAL A 90 -12.16 7.12 -1.52
N ARG A 91 -11.13 7.08 -2.37
CA ARG A 91 -11.09 7.81 -3.64
C ARG A 91 -12.23 7.42 -4.58
N LYS A 92 -12.52 6.12 -4.73
CA LYS A 92 -13.66 5.63 -5.51
C LYS A 92 -15.00 6.16 -5.02
N LYS A 93 -15.19 6.28 -3.70
CA LYS A 93 -16.40 6.88 -3.12
C LYS A 93 -16.48 8.37 -3.41
N HIS A 94 -15.37 9.10 -3.24
CA HIS A 94 -15.33 10.53 -3.50
C HIS A 94 -15.59 10.87 -4.98
N LEU A 95 -15.10 10.04 -5.90
CA LEU A 95 -15.31 10.20 -7.35
C LEU A 95 -16.66 9.66 -7.85
N GLY A 96 -17.52 9.09 -7.00
CA GLY A 96 -18.82 8.53 -7.42
C GLY A 96 -18.74 7.21 -8.23
N ILE A 97 -17.56 6.62 -8.38
CA ILE A 97 -17.35 5.33 -9.09
C ILE A 97 -17.87 4.14 -8.25
N TRP A 98 -18.16 4.39 -6.98
CA TRP A 98 -18.66 3.38 -6.04
C TRP A 98 -20.18 3.23 -6.12
N LYS A 99 -20.65 1.98 -6.26
CA LYS A 99 -22.07 1.62 -6.13
C LYS A 99 -22.35 1.01 -4.74
N PRO A 100 -23.42 1.41 -4.06
CA PRO A 100 -23.81 0.81 -2.79
C PRO A 100 -24.20 -0.65 -2.99
N LYS A 101 -23.66 -1.54 -2.15
CA LYS A 101 -23.99 -2.98 -2.19
C LYS A 101 -25.41 -3.26 -1.71
N ALA A 102 -25.87 -2.49 -0.72
CA ALA A 102 -27.21 -2.57 -0.18
C ALA A 102 -27.98 -1.32 -0.57
N VAL A 103 -29.17 -1.54 -1.14
CA VAL A 103 -30.12 -0.47 -1.39
C VAL A 103 -30.69 -0.02 -0.04
N MET A 104 -30.64 1.28 0.26
CA MET A 104 -31.23 1.80 1.50
C MET A 104 -32.74 1.54 1.51
N PRO A 105 -33.29 0.93 2.59
CA PRO A 105 -34.74 0.75 2.73
C PRO A 105 -35.48 2.09 2.62
N GLY A 106 -36.53 2.16 1.82
CA GLY A 106 -37.31 3.39 1.59
C GLY A 106 -36.69 4.37 0.57
N SER A 107 -35.44 4.15 0.13
CA SER A 107 -34.84 4.94 -0.96
C SER A 107 -35.55 4.70 -2.29
N ARG A 108 -35.36 5.60 -3.26
CA ARG A 108 -35.92 5.48 -4.62
C ARG A 108 -35.56 4.16 -5.31
N ALA A 109 -34.37 3.62 -5.05
CA ALA A 109 -33.92 2.36 -5.61
C ALA A 109 -34.51 1.12 -4.90
N SER A 110 -35.20 1.29 -3.77
CA SER A 110 -35.83 0.19 -3.03
C SER A 110 -37.25 -0.08 -3.49
N LYS A 111 -37.68 -1.35 -3.36
CA LYS A 111 -39.04 -1.81 -3.70
C LYS A 111 -40.14 -1.19 -2.83
N TRP A 112 -39.77 -0.59 -1.70
CA TRP A 112 -40.70 -0.03 -0.72
C TRP A 112 -40.60 1.49 -0.73
N LYS A 113 -41.74 2.18 -0.72
CA LYS A 113 -41.84 3.63 -0.49
C LYS A 113 -42.58 3.87 0.82
N LYS A 114 -42.15 4.87 1.60
CA LYS A 114 -42.88 5.34 2.78
C LYS A 114 -43.33 6.79 2.52
N PRO A 115 -44.61 7.05 2.23
CA PRO A 115 -45.12 8.41 2.11
C PRO A 115 -45.05 9.14 3.46
N LEU A 116 -45.06 10.48 3.43
CA LEU A 116 -44.96 11.33 4.64
C LEU A 116 -46.07 11.00 5.66
N HIS A 117 -47.28 10.72 5.14
CA HIS A 117 -48.42 10.29 5.90
C HIS A 117 -48.94 8.99 5.27
N GLY A 118 -48.69 7.84 5.91
CA GLY A 118 -49.20 6.54 5.47
C GLY A 118 -48.26 5.36 5.72
N PRO A 119 -48.77 4.12 5.62
CA PRO A 119 -47.97 2.92 5.78
C PRO A 119 -46.97 2.74 4.62
N ALA A 120 -45.93 1.92 4.83
CA ALA A 120 -45.00 1.56 3.76
C ALA A 120 -45.71 0.73 2.70
N GLN A 121 -45.57 1.14 1.44
CA GLN A 121 -46.23 0.50 0.29
C GLN A 121 -45.18 0.00 -0.70
N ARG A 122 -45.50 -1.05 -1.47
CA ARG A 122 -44.67 -1.45 -2.60
C ARG A 122 -44.75 -0.40 -3.71
N ARG A 123 -43.58 -0.02 -4.24
CA ARG A 123 -43.46 0.99 -5.29
C ARG A 123 -44.04 0.52 -6.63
N ASP A 124 -44.06 -0.80 -6.86
CA ASP A 124 -44.44 -1.45 -8.11
C ASP A 124 -45.98 -1.53 -8.31
N GLN A 125 -46.78 -1.19 -7.29
CA GLN A 125 -48.25 -1.39 -7.28
C GLN A 125 -49.07 -0.14 -7.66
N GLU A 126 -48.44 0.97 -8.02
CA GLU A 126 -49.14 2.09 -8.68
C GLU A 126 -48.95 1.96 -10.19
N LYS A 127 -49.92 1.31 -10.83
CA LYS A 127 -50.21 1.41 -12.26
C LYS A 127 -51.70 1.65 -12.41
#